data_AF-A0A7G4A1B8-F1
#
_entry.id   AF-A0A7G4A1B8-F1
#
_cell.length_a   1.000
_cell.length_b   1.000
_cell.length_c   1.000
_cell.angle_alpha   90.00
_cell.angle_beta   90.00
_cell.angle_gamma   90.00
#
_symmetry.space_group_name_H-M   'P 1'
#
loop_
_entity.id
_entity.type
_entity.pdbx_description
1 polymer ?
#
loop_
_entity_poly.entity_id
_entity_poly.type
_entity_poly.pdbx_seq_one_letter_code
_entity_poly.pdbx_strand_id
1 'polypeptide(L)'
;MMIKNTGNISKGDNAPLKTDYLHSNFVEVNGARIHYIEQGKGKPILFIHGMPSSSYLWRNIIPHLIPYGRCIALDLIGHGQSESPEIEFNVRDHLDYLTKFIEILDLEDILIVGHSWGITLGIAYAKNNEKNVRGLSYLEPMLGSWDSWEEFNPDNPQAQEMFKKFRSKEGWDLIVNQNIFLEKIFVNASVRKLLPEEKENYIKPFKSIARRKAAWKAPQELPIAGSPKEVVELVDDNFIWQKQTQIPQLFFYTKPAAFFTTDQVKELGKIAPSVSLYYLGKGIYNHAEDYPDEIGKGIAEWLINNYSLDKAIPKFSLYTNIHKAIRKEIFLMCILAGSIDFYDKTDSQMFLQQFKRLLSLLRDHSKHEDTFIHPLLEKISLVKFNLLHNEHEELEKKLIDLEKLLNQLLDSNNKTICLEYSNNFYLEFCQFASNYLQHLYFEEIDVMNTLHKNYDQFELLTVLEQFKKSQSLEETKTSLEGIFSAINPHETLFLLSSIQKAVPCDLFSELCELAKKSIAERDWEKIDATLLSTTKATK
;
A
#
# COMPACT_ATOMS: atom_id res chain seq x y z
N MET A 1 -3.96 -12.97 -16.88
CA MET A 1 -3.91 -14.10 -15.93
C MET A 1 -5.17 -14.04 -15.06
N MET A 2 -6.06 -15.03 -15.07
CA MET A 2 -7.31 -14.96 -14.30
C MET A 2 -7.05 -15.20 -12.82
N ILE A 3 -7.26 -14.20 -11.97
CA ILE A 3 -7.28 -14.36 -10.51
C ILE A 3 -8.65 -14.95 -10.15
N LYS A 4 -8.69 -16.24 -9.79
CA LYS A 4 -9.91 -16.90 -9.29
C LYS A 4 -10.04 -16.62 -7.80
N ASN A 5 -11.17 -16.05 -7.37
CA ASN A 5 -11.51 -15.96 -5.95
C ASN A 5 -12.58 -17.02 -5.60
N THR A 6 -12.31 -17.80 -4.54
CA THR A 6 -13.25 -18.75 -3.94
C THR A 6 -14.14 -17.99 -2.98
N GLY A 7 -15.39 -17.75 -3.39
CA GLY A 7 -16.32 -16.91 -2.65
C GLY A 7 -16.66 -17.45 -1.26
N ASN A 8 -16.64 -16.54 -0.29
CA ASN A 8 -17.51 -16.58 0.88
C ASN A 8 -18.02 -15.15 1.10
N ILE A 9 -19.32 -14.95 0.84
CA ILE A 9 -20.00 -13.66 0.97
C ILE A 9 -20.18 -13.39 2.47
N SER A 10 -19.34 -12.55 3.08
CA SER A 10 -19.64 -12.02 4.40
C SER A 10 -20.68 -10.92 4.26
N LYS A 11 -21.93 -11.23 4.65
CA LYS A 11 -22.93 -10.21 5.00
C LYS A 11 -22.47 -9.56 6.31
N GLY A 12 -21.71 -8.48 6.22
CA GLY A 12 -21.33 -7.63 7.35
C GLY A 12 -21.88 -6.23 7.14
N ASP A 13 -22.40 -5.62 8.20
CA ASP A 13 -23.01 -4.29 8.21
C ASP A 13 -22.04 -3.21 7.69
N ASN A 14 -22.25 -2.75 6.45
CA ASN A 14 -21.56 -1.60 5.85
C ASN A 14 -22.11 -0.30 6.45
N ALA A 15 -21.82 -0.05 7.73
CA ALA A 15 -21.94 1.30 8.28
C ALA A 15 -20.89 2.19 7.59
N PRO A 16 -21.23 3.41 7.14
CA PRO A 16 -20.26 4.32 6.56
C PRO A 16 -19.15 4.58 7.58
N LEU A 17 -17.90 4.31 7.21
CA LEU A 17 -16.75 4.77 7.99
C LEU A 17 -16.85 6.30 8.09
N LYS A 18 -16.80 6.84 9.31
CA LYS A 18 -16.86 8.29 9.55
C LYS A 18 -15.82 9.00 8.69
N THR A 19 -16.28 9.95 7.86
CA THR A 19 -15.47 10.71 6.90
C THR A 19 -14.60 11.80 7.54
N ASP A 20 -14.58 11.89 8.87
CA ASP A 20 -13.85 12.90 9.66
C ASP A 20 -12.31 12.85 9.52
N TYR A 21 -11.77 11.92 8.73
CA TYR A 21 -10.33 11.69 8.56
C TYR A 21 -9.76 12.10 7.19
N LEU A 22 -10.60 12.52 6.23
CA LEU A 22 -10.17 12.94 4.89
C LEU A 22 -9.91 14.45 4.87
N HIS A 23 -8.69 14.88 4.55
CA HIS A 23 -8.37 16.30 4.46
C HIS A 23 -9.01 16.89 3.20
N SER A 24 -10.05 17.71 3.41
CA SER A 24 -10.71 18.48 2.35
C SER A 24 -9.88 19.70 1.99
N ASN A 25 -9.58 19.87 0.71
CA ASN A 25 -8.74 20.93 0.17
C ASN A 25 -9.40 21.55 -1.07
N PHE A 26 -8.93 22.74 -1.42
CA PHE A 26 -9.32 23.44 -2.65
C PHE A 26 -8.07 23.95 -3.36
N VAL A 27 -8.11 23.96 -4.70
CA VAL A 27 -7.10 24.56 -5.55
C VAL A 27 -7.76 25.38 -6.65
N GLU A 28 -7.18 26.51 -6.99
CA GLU A 28 -7.64 27.34 -8.11
C GLU A 28 -7.15 26.76 -9.43
N VAL A 29 -8.06 26.47 -10.35
CA VAL A 29 -7.76 25.96 -11.70
C VAL A 29 -8.56 26.80 -12.69
N ASN A 30 -7.90 27.45 -13.64
CA ASN A 30 -8.55 28.31 -14.65
C ASN A 30 -9.55 29.32 -14.04
N GLY A 31 -9.23 29.88 -12.87
CA GLY A 31 -10.07 30.86 -12.17
C GLY A 31 -11.33 30.30 -11.50
N ALA A 32 -11.43 28.98 -11.33
CA ALA A 32 -12.49 28.33 -10.56
C ALA A 32 -11.89 27.42 -9.48
N ARG A 33 -12.57 27.28 -8.34
CA ARG A 33 -12.11 26.42 -7.25
C ARG A 33 -12.48 24.96 -7.48
N ILE A 34 -11.47 24.10 -7.54
CA ILE A 34 -11.61 22.65 -7.59
C ILE A 34 -11.41 22.08 -6.19
N HIS A 35 -12.40 21.37 -5.70
CA HIS A 35 -12.33 20.63 -4.45
C HIS A 35 -11.66 19.28 -4.67
N TYR A 36 -10.87 18.84 -3.69
CA TYR A 36 -10.37 17.47 -3.62
C TYR A 36 -10.16 17.04 -2.18
N ILE A 37 -10.21 15.72 -1.95
CA ILE A 37 -9.77 15.12 -0.69
C ILE A 37 -8.39 14.50 -0.86
N GLU A 38 -7.58 14.57 0.19
CA GLU A 38 -6.22 14.05 0.20
C GLU A 38 -5.93 13.27 1.49
N GLN A 39 -5.29 12.11 1.36
CA GLN A 39 -4.78 11.34 2.50
C GLN A 39 -3.61 10.43 2.11
N GLY A 40 -2.75 10.09 3.07
CA GLY A 40 -1.60 9.23 2.85
C GLY A 40 -0.37 9.99 2.34
N LYS A 41 0.69 9.25 2.01
CA LYS A 41 2.00 9.79 1.58
C LYS A 41 2.60 8.91 0.49
N GLY A 42 3.58 9.43 -0.24
CA GLY A 42 4.28 8.71 -1.31
C GLY A 42 3.71 8.99 -2.69
N LYS A 43 3.83 8.03 -3.61
CA LYS A 43 3.42 8.20 -5.01
C LYS A 43 1.90 8.44 -5.12
N PRO A 44 1.43 9.36 -5.99
CA PRO A 44 0.03 9.76 -6.04
C PRO A 44 -0.89 8.68 -6.61
N ILE A 45 -2.03 8.46 -5.97
CA ILE A 45 -3.14 7.63 -6.47
C ILE A 45 -4.31 8.59 -6.70
N LEU A 46 -4.57 8.91 -7.97
CA LEU A 46 -5.55 9.91 -8.37
C LEU A 46 -6.89 9.23 -8.71
N PHE A 47 -7.93 9.53 -7.93
CA PHE A 47 -9.27 9.01 -8.13
C PHE A 47 -10.14 10.02 -8.89
N ILE A 48 -10.75 9.58 -9.99
CA ILE A 48 -11.56 10.42 -10.88
C ILE A 48 -12.95 9.80 -11.01
N HIS A 49 -13.96 10.45 -10.43
CA HIS A 49 -15.34 9.97 -10.46
C HIS A 49 -16.03 10.21 -11.82
N GLY A 50 -17.12 9.49 -12.08
CA GLY A 50 -18.01 9.74 -13.22
C GLY A 50 -18.99 10.89 -13.00
N MET A 51 -19.68 11.32 -14.05
CA MET A 51 -20.69 12.39 -13.97
C MET A 51 -22.11 11.77 -13.93
N PRO A 52 -22.98 12.10 -12.95
CA PRO A 52 -22.88 13.16 -11.95
C PRO A 52 -22.61 12.61 -10.53
N SER A 53 -21.34 12.46 -10.16
CA SER A 53 -20.90 11.99 -8.84
C SER A 53 -19.98 13.03 -8.16
N SER A 54 -19.17 12.60 -7.21
CA SER A 54 -18.10 13.36 -6.56
C SER A 54 -17.04 12.42 -5.99
N SER A 55 -15.99 12.98 -5.39
CA SER A 55 -15.01 12.28 -4.54
C SER A 55 -15.66 11.38 -3.48
N TYR A 56 -16.90 11.66 -3.07
CA TYR A 56 -17.69 10.83 -2.15
C TYR A 56 -17.83 9.36 -2.60
N LEU A 57 -17.77 9.09 -3.92
CA LEU A 57 -17.80 7.74 -4.49
C LEU A 57 -16.67 6.85 -3.95
N TRP A 58 -15.52 7.45 -3.62
CA TRP A 58 -14.30 6.73 -3.27
C TRP A 58 -14.12 6.53 -1.76
N ARG A 59 -15.06 7.03 -0.93
CA ARG A 59 -14.94 7.08 0.53
C ARG A 59 -14.62 5.74 1.21
N ASN A 60 -15.12 4.64 0.64
CA ASN A 60 -14.92 3.29 1.18
C ASN A 60 -13.79 2.53 0.47
N ILE A 61 -13.21 3.07 -0.61
CA ILE A 61 -12.09 2.47 -1.34
C ILE A 61 -10.76 3.06 -0.85
N ILE A 62 -10.69 4.39 -0.69
CA ILE A 62 -9.48 5.13 -0.27
C ILE A 62 -8.83 4.53 0.99
N PRO A 63 -9.56 4.15 2.05
CA PRO A 63 -8.95 3.61 3.27
C PRO A 63 -8.01 2.41 3.04
N HIS A 64 -8.31 1.57 2.05
CA HIS A 64 -7.49 0.40 1.70
C HIS A 64 -6.17 0.79 1.01
N LEU A 65 -6.08 2.00 0.47
CA LEU A 65 -4.97 2.46 -0.39
C LEU A 65 -4.05 3.49 0.27
N ILE A 66 -4.45 4.07 1.41
CA ILE A 66 -3.63 4.99 2.21
C ILE A 66 -2.23 4.42 2.53
N PRO A 67 -2.06 3.13 2.89
CA PRO A 67 -0.72 2.58 3.17
C PRO A 67 0.20 2.51 1.94
N TYR A 68 -0.35 2.59 0.73
CA TYR A 68 0.35 2.34 -0.52
C TYR A 68 0.62 3.60 -1.35
N GLY A 69 0.07 4.75 -0.98
CA GLY A 69 0.30 6.00 -1.70
C GLY A 69 -0.46 7.21 -1.16
N ARG A 70 -0.18 8.36 -1.77
CA ARG A 70 -0.88 9.62 -1.55
C ARG A 70 -2.19 9.59 -2.34
N CYS A 71 -3.29 9.25 -1.67
CA CYS A 71 -4.62 9.19 -2.27
C CYS A 71 -5.20 10.59 -2.45
N ILE A 72 -5.55 10.94 -3.69
CA ILE A 72 -6.11 12.24 -4.07
C ILE A 72 -7.40 11.98 -4.85
N ALA A 73 -8.56 12.42 -4.37
CA ALA A 73 -9.80 12.30 -5.12
C ALA A 73 -10.41 13.68 -5.35
N LEU A 74 -10.45 14.13 -6.61
CA LEU A 74 -11.02 15.41 -6.98
C LEU A 74 -12.53 15.34 -7.20
N ASP A 75 -13.21 16.45 -6.97
CA ASP A 75 -14.53 16.70 -7.53
C ASP A 75 -14.33 17.39 -8.89
N LEU A 76 -14.84 16.80 -9.97
CA LEU A 76 -14.82 17.43 -11.29
C LEU A 76 -15.51 18.81 -11.25
N ILE A 77 -15.09 19.73 -12.13
CA ILE A 77 -15.73 21.05 -12.23
C ILE A 77 -17.27 20.90 -12.39
N GLY A 78 -18.04 21.73 -11.67
CA GLY A 78 -19.51 21.64 -11.61
C GLY A 78 -20.08 20.51 -10.74
N HIS A 79 -19.23 19.66 -10.14
CA HIS A 79 -19.63 18.51 -9.34
C HIS A 79 -19.17 18.63 -7.89
N GLY A 80 -19.78 17.85 -6.99
CA GLY A 80 -19.42 17.84 -5.57
C GLY A 80 -19.34 19.26 -4.96
N GLN A 81 -18.22 19.56 -4.31
CA GLN A 81 -17.91 20.87 -3.74
C GLN A 81 -17.12 21.77 -4.68
N SER A 82 -16.73 21.29 -5.87
CA SER A 82 -16.11 22.14 -6.89
C SER A 82 -17.09 23.21 -7.38
N GLU A 83 -16.52 24.33 -7.79
CA GLU A 83 -17.26 25.46 -8.34
C GLU A 83 -18.00 25.06 -9.62
N SER A 84 -19.13 25.73 -9.89
CA SER A 84 -19.94 25.50 -11.08
C SER A 84 -20.03 26.81 -11.86
N PRO A 85 -18.98 27.16 -12.62
CA PRO A 85 -18.98 28.37 -13.44
C PRO A 85 -19.95 28.24 -14.62
N GLU A 86 -20.28 29.36 -15.24
CA GLU A 86 -21.12 29.42 -16.44
C GLU A 86 -20.33 28.99 -17.69
N ILE A 87 -20.06 27.68 -17.80
CA ILE A 87 -19.39 27.03 -18.93
C ILE A 87 -20.27 25.95 -19.55
N GLU A 88 -19.81 25.31 -20.63
CA GLU A 88 -20.58 24.28 -21.34
C GLU A 88 -20.50 22.89 -20.69
N PHE A 89 -19.44 22.60 -19.92
CA PHE A 89 -19.16 21.31 -19.28
C PHE A 89 -18.98 20.17 -20.30
N ASN A 90 -18.46 20.48 -21.50
CA ASN A 90 -18.10 19.47 -22.50
C ASN A 90 -16.97 18.57 -21.96
N VAL A 91 -16.80 17.38 -22.54
CA VAL A 91 -15.69 16.47 -22.15
C VAL A 91 -14.32 17.17 -22.24
N ARG A 92 -14.12 18.05 -23.23
CA ARG A 92 -12.89 18.85 -23.37
C ARG A 92 -12.67 19.82 -22.20
N ASP A 93 -13.74 20.47 -21.71
CA ASP A 93 -13.64 21.37 -20.56
C ASP A 93 -13.15 20.58 -19.34
N HIS A 94 -13.79 19.43 -19.06
CA HIS A 94 -13.39 18.56 -17.96
C HIS A 94 -11.94 18.06 -18.07
N LEU A 95 -11.48 17.72 -19.29
CA LEU A 95 -10.12 17.28 -19.53
C LEU A 95 -9.08 18.39 -19.29
N ASP A 96 -9.38 19.63 -19.70
CA ASP A 96 -8.52 20.78 -19.45
C ASP A 96 -8.38 21.06 -17.94
N TYR A 97 -9.50 21.10 -17.22
CA TYR A 97 -9.50 21.25 -15.75
C TYR A 97 -8.73 20.12 -15.06
N LEU A 98 -8.91 18.86 -15.49
CA LEU A 98 -8.17 17.72 -14.93
C LEU A 98 -6.67 17.84 -15.18
N THR A 99 -6.28 18.19 -16.41
CA THR A 99 -4.87 18.32 -16.81
C THR A 99 -4.19 19.43 -16.00
N LYS A 100 -4.84 20.59 -15.88
CA LYS A 100 -4.34 21.72 -15.09
C LYS A 100 -4.31 21.42 -13.59
N PHE A 101 -5.30 20.69 -13.07
CA PHE A 101 -5.29 20.22 -11.68
C PHE A 101 -4.06 19.35 -11.40
N ILE A 102 -3.74 18.41 -12.29
CA ILE A 102 -2.56 17.54 -12.18
C ILE A 102 -1.27 18.37 -12.22
N GLU A 103 -1.16 19.33 -13.14
CA GLU A 103 0.00 20.23 -13.26
C GLU A 103 0.19 21.09 -12.00
N ILE A 104 -0.87 21.69 -11.47
CA ILE A 104 -0.78 22.62 -10.32
C ILE A 104 -0.41 21.89 -9.03
N LEU A 105 -0.89 20.66 -8.84
CA LEU A 105 -0.51 19.83 -7.70
C LEU A 105 0.83 19.10 -7.88
N ASP A 106 1.49 19.31 -9.03
CA ASP A 106 2.78 18.72 -9.39
C ASP A 106 2.78 17.19 -9.21
N LEU A 107 1.73 16.54 -9.73
CA LEU A 107 1.57 15.10 -9.58
C LEU A 107 2.40 14.36 -10.62
N GLU A 108 3.39 13.61 -10.13
CA GLU A 108 4.26 12.78 -10.96
C GLU A 108 4.05 11.27 -10.75
N ASP A 109 4.27 10.50 -11.83
CA ASP A 109 4.29 9.02 -11.80
C ASP A 109 2.98 8.44 -11.27
N ILE A 110 1.82 8.88 -11.76
CA ILE A 110 0.47 8.73 -11.19
C ILE A 110 -0.14 7.33 -11.45
N LEU A 111 -0.80 6.75 -10.44
CA LEU A 111 -1.81 5.69 -10.66
C LEU A 111 -3.18 6.36 -10.77
N ILE A 112 -3.84 6.19 -11.91
CA ILE A 112 -5.18 6.73 -12.11
C ILE A 112 -6.20 5.65 -11.79
N VAL A 113 -7.16 5.96 -10.90
CA VAL A 113 -8.32 5.13 -10.58
C VAL A 113 -9.57 5.85 -11.05
N GLY A 114 -10.26 5.34 -12.06
CA GLY A 114 -11.38 6.05 -12.69
C GLY A 114 -12.69 5.27 -12.73
N HIS A 115 -13.81 5.98 -12.67
CA HIS A 115 -15.15 5.42 -12.90
C HIS A 115 -15.86 6.16 -14.03
N SER A 116 -16.44 5.42 -14.99
CA SER A 116 -17.23 5.99 -16.08
C SER A 116 -16.50 7.14 -16.81
N TRP A 117 -17.10 8.33 -16.92
CA TRP A 117 -16.44 9.50 -17.51
C TRP A 117 -15.08 9.82 -16.88
N GLY A 118 -14.90 9.55 -15.59
CA GLY A 118 -13.64 9.79 -14.90
C GLY A 118 -12.48 8.94 -15.45
N ILE A 119 -12.73 7.66 -15.77
CA ILE A 119 -11.71 6.86 -16.46
C ILE A 119 -11.53 7.31 -17.91
N THR A 120 -12.59 7.70 -18.64
CA THR A 120 -12.45 8.22 -20.00
C THR A 120 -11.52 9.44 -20.05
N LEU A 121 -11.66 10.36 -19.09
CA LEU A 121 -10.77 11.52 -18.93
C LEU A 121 -9.35 11.09 -18.53
N GLY A 122 -9.23 10.14 -17.59
CA GLY A 122 -7.95 9.59 -17.16
C GLY A 122 -7.16 8.92 -18.27
N ILE A 123 -7.81 8.15 -19.14
CA ILE A 123 -7.20 7.52 -20.32
C ILE A 123 -6.78 8.60 -21.33
N ALA A 124 -7.61 9.62 -21.57
CA ALA A 124 -7.25 10.73 -22.46
C ALA A 124 -6.00 11.47 -21.97
N TYR A 125 -5.90 11.72 -20.66
CA TYR A 125 -4.70 12.29 -20.04
C TYR A 125 -3.49 11.36 -20.22
N ALA A 126 -3.63 10.06 -19.87
CA ALA A 126 -2.54 9.09 -19.93
C ALA A 126 -1.99 8.90 -21.35
N LYS A 127 -2.87 8.84 -22.36
CA LYS A 127 -2.51 8.76 -23.78
C LYS A 127 -1.57 9.90 -24.21
N ASN A 128 -1.78 11.10 -23.68
CA ASN A 128 -0.96 12.28 -23.99
C ASN A 128 0.24 12.45 -23.04
N ASN A 129 0.32 11.69 -21.95
CA ASN A 129 1.29 11.86 -20.87
C ASN A 129 1.81 10.52 -20.34
N GLU A 130 2.13 9.56 -21.23
CA GLU A 130 2.42 8.17 -20.84
C GLU A 130 3.51 8.05 -19.77
N LYS A 131 4.57 8.87 -19.87
CA LYS A 131 5.68 8.88 -18.91
C LYS A 131 5.26 9.26 -17.50
N ASN A 132 4.15 9.98 -17.36
CA ASN A 132 3.65 10.44 -16.07
C ASN A 132 2.64 9.47 -15.44
N VAL A 133 2.27 8.39 -16.12
CA VAL A 133 1.24 7.46 -15.63
C VAL A 133 1.85 6.08 -15.44
N ARG A 134 1.96 5.66 -14.18
CA ARG A 134 2.51 4.35 -13.83
C ARG A 134 1.52 3.22 -14.06
N GLY A 135 0.21 3.49 -13.97
CA GLY A 135 -0.83 2.48 -14.06
C GLY A 135 -2.24 3.05 -14.16
N LEU A 136 -3.18 2.22 -14.62
CA LEU A 136 -4.61 2.54 -14.71
C LEU A 136 -5.44 1.49 -13.98
N SER A 137 -6.40 1.91 -13.17
CA SER A 137 -7.45 1.04 -12.63
C SER A 137 -8.81 1.62 -12.89
N TYR A 138 -9.78 0.80 -13.28
CA TYR A 138 -11.04 1.33 -13.75
C TYR A 138 -12.29 0.48 -13.55
N LEU A 139 -13.40 1.21 -13.41
CA LEU A 139 -14.76 0.75 -13.16
C LEU A 139 -15.69 1.35 -14.24
N GLU A 140 -16.57 0.56 -14.84
CA GLU A 140 -17.51 1.07 -15.88
C GLU A 140 -16.85 1.91 -17.00
N PRO A 141 -15.74 1.46 -17.62
CA PRO A 141 -15.15 2.19 -18.75
C PRO A 141 -16.03 2.10 -20.00
N MET A 142 -15.83 3.05 -20.92
CA MET A 142 -16.32 2.93 -22.30
C MET A 142 -15.29 2.14 -23.11
N LEU A 143 -15.72 1.05 -23.77
CA LEU A 143 -14.86 0.20 -24.60
C LEU A 143 -14.98 0.57 -26.08
N GLY A 144 -14.76 1.85 -26.39
CA GLY A 144 -15.09 2.47 -27.68
C GLY A 144 -16.45 3.17 -27.66
N SER A 145 -16.76 3.85 -28.75
CA SER A 145 -18.07 4.42 -29.02
C SER A 145 -19.10 3.32 -29.35
N TRP A 146 -20.38 3.66 -29.24
CA TRP A 146 -21.48 2.77 -29.65
C TRP A 146 -21.99 3.18 -31.03
N ASP A 147 -21.94 2.27 -32.00
CA ASP A 147 -22.35 2.56 -33.38
C ASP A 147 -23.87 2.76 -33.50
N SER A 148 -24.62 2.22 -32.55
CA SER A 148 -26.08 2.27 -32.50
C SER A 148 -26.60 2.42 -31.07
N TRP A 149 -27.89 2.75 -30.92
CA TRP A 149 -28.53 2.85 -29.60
C TRP A 149 -28.71 1.48 -28.94
N GLU A 150 -28.79 0.43 -29.74
CA GLU A 150 -28.99 -0.95 -29.32
C GLU A 150 -27.74 -1.52 -28.65
N GLU A 151 -26.55 -1.02 -29.00
CA GLU A 151 -25.28 -1.39 -28.37
C GLU A 151 -25.06 -0.69 -27.03
N PHE A 152 -25.67 0.49 -26.82
CA PHE A 152 -25.64 1.16 -25.53
C PHE A 152 -26.54 0.41 -24.54
N ASN A 153 -25.95 -0.10 -23.45
CA ASN A 153 -26.68 -0.81 -22.40
C ASN A 153 -27.59 -1.93 -22.96
N PRO A 154 -27.02 -2.93 -23.66
CA PRO A 154 -27.75 -3.83 -24.55
C PRO A 154 -28.78 -4.72 -23.83
N ASP A 155 -28.57 -4.96 -22.53
CA ASP A 155 -29.47 -5.75 -21.69
C ASP A 155 -30.58 -4.90 -21.03
N ASN A 156 -30.69 -3.59 -21.36
CA ASN A 156 -31.64 -2.68 -20.72
C ASN A 156 -32.30 -1.68 -21.69
N PRO A 157 -33.33 -2.12 -22.45
CA PRO A 157 -34.08 -1.25 -23.36
C PRO A 157 -34.76 -0.05 -22.66
N GLN A 158 -35.13 -0.20 -21.38
CA GLN A 158 -35.72 0.90 -20.61
C GLN A 158 -34.70 2.02 -20.35
N ALA A 159 -33.44 1.65 -20.07
CA ALA A 159 -32.37 2.62 -19.96
C ALA A 159 -32.11 3.30 -21.31
N GLN A 160 -32.07 2.55 -22.42
CA GLN A 160 -31.90 3.12 -23.77
C GLN A 160 -32.96 4.20 -24.06
N GLU A 161 -34.24 3.90 -23.85
CA GLU A 161 -35.33 4.86 -24.06
C GLU A 161 -35.26 6.07 -23.12
N MET A 162 -34.83 5.87 -21.88
CA MET A 162 -34.62 6.98 -20.93
C MET A 162 -33.48 7.90 -21.39
N PHE A 163 -32.35 7.35 -21.84
CA PHE A 163 -31.22 8.14 -22.31
C PHE A 163 -31.52 8.85 -23.64
N LYS A 164 -32.33 8.26 -24.53
CA LYS A 164 -32.87 8.96 -25.71
C LYS A 164 -33.66 10.21 -25.31
N LYS A 165 -34.51 10.12 -24.28
CA LYS A 165 -35.26 11.27 -23.73
C LYS A 165 -34.36 12.29 -23.03
N PHE A 166 -33.31 11.83 -22.34
CA PHE A 166 -32.34 12.76 -21.75
C PHE A 166 -31.57 13.54 -22.80
N ARG A 167 -31.37 12.98 -24.00
CA ARG A 167 -30.69 13.65 -25.13
C ARG A 167 -31.62 14.42 -26.07
N SER A 168 -32.93 14.39 -25.82
CA SER A 168 -33.90 15.16 -26.59
C SER A 168 -34.17 16.52 -25.95
N LYS A 169 -35.08 17.30 -26.53
CA LYS A 169 -35.43 18.65 -26.03
C LYS A 169 -36.03 18.60 -24.61
N GLU A 170 -36.67 17.49 -24.25
CA GLU A 170 -37.22 17.22 -22.93
C GLU A 170 -36.14 17.00 -21.85
N GLY A 171 -34.93 16.63 -22.26
CA GLY A 171 -33.84 16.30 -21.35
C GLY A 171 -33.47 17.43 -20.39
N TRP A 172 -33.57 18.68 -20.83
CA TRP A 172 -33.35 19.84 -19.95
C TRP A 172 -34.35 19.85 -18.81
N ASP A 173 -35.64 19.68 -19.10
CA ASP A 173 -36.67 19.70 -18.06
C ASP A 173 -36.52 18.51 -17.10
N LEU A 174 -36.25 17.32 -17.63
CA LEU A 174 -36.09 16.11 -16.83
C LEU A 174 -34.87 16.17 -15.90
N ILE A 175 -33.73 16.68 -16.35
CA ILE A 175 -32.48 16.69 -15.58
C ILE A 175 -32.31 17.98 -14.79
N VAL A 176 -32.49 19.14 -15.44
CA VAL A 176 -32.22 20.45 -14.82
C VAL A 176 -33.39 20.89 -13.95
N ASN A 177 -34.61 20.88 -14.47
CA ASN A 177 -35.75 21.37 -13.68
C ASN A 177 -36.21 20.34 -12.64
N GLN A 178 -36.28 19.06 -13.03
CA GLN A 178 -36.85 17.98 -12.20
C GLN A 178 -35.83 17.11 -11.46
N ASN A 179 -34.52 17.22 -11.75
CA ASN A 179 -33.45 16.44 -11.10
C ASN A 179 -33.62 14.90 -11.15
N ILE A 180 -34.37 14.38 -12.12
CA ILE A 180 -34.70 12.94 -12.22
C ILE A 180 -33.43 12.10 -12.37
N PHE A 181 -32.43 12.61 -13.07
CA PHE A 181 -31.20 11.87 -13.34
C PHE A 181 -30.46 11.49 -12.06
N LEU A 182 -30.36 12.40 -11.08
CA LEU A 182 -29.75 12.06 -9.80
C LEU A 182 -30.73 11.29 -8.90
N GLU A 183 -31.92 11.84 -8.67
CA GLU A 183 -32.83 11.35 -7.62
C GLU A 183 -33.45 9.99 -7.92
N LYS A 184 -33.59 9.63 -9.20
CA LYS A 184 -34.25 8.39 -9.62
C LYS A 184 -33.33 7.44 -10.35
N ILE A 185 -32.36 7.92 -11.12
CA ILE A 185 -31.48 7.06 -11.93
C ILE A 185 -30.18 6.77 -11.17
N PHE A 186 -29.32 7.77 -10.97
CA PHE A 186 -27.97 7.58 -10.44
C PHE A 186 -27.95 6.91 -9.06
N VAL A 187 -28.73 7.42 -8.09
CA VAL A 187 -28.73 6.89 -6.71
C VAL A 187 -29.40 5.51 -6.56
N ASN A 188 -29.95 4.96 -7.65
CA ASN A 188 -30.51 3.62 -7.70
C ASN A 188 -29.77 2.71 -8.70
N ALA A 189 -28.62 3.16 -9.25
CA ALA A 189 -27.80 2.42 -10.20
C ALA A 189 -26.75 1.50 -9.52
N SER A 190 -27.08 0.99 -8.34
CA SER A 190 -26.31 0.02 -7.55
C SER A 190 -27.17 -1.21 -7.28
N VAL A 191 -26.54 -2.37 -7.08
CA VAL A 191 -27.24 -3.60 -6.67
C VAL A 191 -27.77 -3.47 -5.26
N ARG A 192 -26.98 -2.92 -4.34
CA ARG A 192 -27.44 -2.61 -2.99
C ARG A 192 -28.31 -1.35 -3.01
N LYS A 193 -29.22 -1.26 -2.04
CA LYS A 193 -29.97 -0.04 -1.79
C LYS A 193 -29.11 0.93 -0.98
N LEU A 194 -28.83 2.11 -1.53
CA LEU A 194 -28.16 3.18 -0.79
C LEU A 194 -29.02 3.68 0.37
N LEU A 195 -28.38 3.98 1.50
CA LEU A 195 -29.01 4.60 2.66
C LEU A 195 -29.45 6.02 2.34
N PRO A 196 -30.47 6.58 3.03
CA PRO A 196 -30.94 7.94 2.77
C PRO A 196 -29.84 9.00 2.84
N GLU A 197 -28.92 8.89 3.80
CA GLU A 197 -27.79 9.80 3.95
C GLU A 197 -26.80 9.69 2.77
N GLU A 198 -26.53 8.48 2.28
CA GLU A 198 -25.67 8.27 1.11
C GLU A 198 -26.28 8.91 -0.14
N LYS A 199 -27.60 8.75 -0.33
CA LYS A 199 -28.32 9.40 -1.44
C LYS A 199 -28.24 10.92 -1.34
N GLU A 200 -28.44 11.46 -0.14
CA GLU A 200 -28.38 12.90 0.11
C GLU A 200 -27.01 13.48 -0.22
N ASN A 201 -25.91 12.77 0.08
CA ASN A 201 -24.56 13.23 -0.28
C ASN A 201 -24.34 13.36 -1.78
N TYR A 202 -25.00 12.54 -2.60
CA TYR A 202 -24.98 12.68 -4.06
C TYR A 202 -25.91 13.79 -4.57
N ILE A 203 -27.08 13.96 -3.96
CA ILE A 203 -28.10 14.91 -4.42
C ILE A 203 -27.77 16.36 -4.00
N LYS A 204 -27.20 16.54 -2.79
CA LYS A 204 -26.94 17.85 -2.18
C LYS A 204 -26.17 18.83 -3.10
N PRO A 205 -25.09 18.43 -3.80
CA PRO A 205 -24.39 19.30 -4.76
C PRO A 205 -25.27 19.86 -5.88
N PHE A 206 -26.37 19.20 -6.20
CA PHE A 206 -27.27 19.54 -7.31
C PHE A 206 -28.63 20.05 -6.83
N LYS A 207 -28.76 20.51 -5.58
CA LYS A 207 -30.01 21.13 -5.11
C LYS A 207 -30.38 22.40 -5.86
N SER A 208 -29.39 23.20 -6.26
CA SER A 208 -29.62 24.39 -7.07
C SER A 208 -29.78 24.02 -8.54
N ILE A 209 -30.82 24.57 -9.19
CA ILE A 209 -31.08 24.40 -10.63
C ILE A 209 -29.87 24.83 -11.46
N ALA A 210 -29.20 25.94 -11.09
CA ALA A 210 -28.04 26.46 -11.80
C ALA A 210 -26.87 25.46 -11.88
N ARG A 211 -26.72 24.58 -10.89
CA ARG A 211 -25.64 23.57 -10.86
C ARG A 211 -25.94 22.33 -11.71
N ARG A 212 -27.20 22.12 -12.12
CA ARG A 212 -27.61 20.89 -12.83
C ARG A 212 -27.25 20.89 -14.30
N LYS A 213 -26.75 22.00 -14.87
CA LYS A 213 -26.21 22.01 -16.25
C LYS A 213 -25.10 20.96 -16.41
N ALA A 214 -24.19 20.86 -15.44
CA ALA A 214 -23.11 19.87 -15.45
C ALA A 214 -23.66 18.42 -15.46
N ALA A 215 -24.69 18.13 -14.65
CA ALA A 215 -25.34 16.82 -14.65
C ALA A 215 -26.11 16.52 -15.95
N TRP A 216 -26.76 17.54 -16.54
CA TRP A 216 -27.46 17.43 -17.83
C TRP A 216 -26.51 17.14 -18.98
N LYS A 217 -25.29 17.69 -18.93
CA LYS A 217 -24.30 17.54 -19.98
C LYS A 217 -23.76 16.11 -20.11
N ALA A 218 -23.63 15.39 -19.00
CA ALA A 218 -23.11 14.02 -18.96
C ALA A 218 -23.77 13.04 -19.96
N PRO A 219 -25.11 12.90 -20.03
CA PRO A 219 -25.75 12.07 -21.05
C PRO A 219 -25.68 12.63 -22.48
N GLN A 220 -25.53 13.96 -22.67
CA GLN A 220 -25.39 14.56 -24.01
C GLN A 220 -24.08 14.17 -24.68
N GLU A 221 -23.03 14.02 -23.87
CA GLU A 221 -21.67 13.76 -24.34
C GLU A 221 -21.43 12.26 -24.64
N LEU A 222 -22.33 11.34 -24.27
CA LEU A 222 -22.11 9.91 -24.54
C LEU A 222 -21.93 9.66 -26.06
N PRO A 223 -20.91 8.93 -26.51
CA PRO A 223 -20.64 8.71 -27.93
C PRO A 223 -21.54 7.60 -28.51
N ILE A 224 -22.79 7.92 -28.80
CA ILE A 224 -23.79 6.96 -29.28
C ILE A 224 -24.24 7.35 -30.68
N ALA A 225 -24.31 6.38 -31.59
CA ALA A 225 -24.75 6.56 -32.97
C ALA A 225 -24.04 7.72 -33.68
N GLY A 226 -22.71 7.80 -33.50
CA GLY A 226 -21.86 8.80 -34.14
C GLY A 226 -21.94 10.22 -33.55
N SER A 227 -22.59 10.44 -32.40
CA SER A 227 -22.75 11.76 -31.80
C SER A 227 -22.49 11.79 -30.29
N PRO A 228 -21.79 12.82 -29.75
CA PRO A 228 -21.14 13.91 -30.49
C PRO A 228 -19.86 13.45 -31.17
N LYS A 229 -19.62 13.93 -32.41
CA LYS A 229 -18.50 13.48 -33.25
C LYS A 229 -17.13 13.57 -32.55
N GLU A 230 -16.87 14.69 -31.88
CA GLU A 230 -15.58 14.91 -31.19
C GLU A 230 -15.36 13.94 -30.04
N VAL A 231 -16.44 13.51 -29.37
CA VAL A 231 -16.34 12.57 -28.24
C VAL A 231 -16.24 11.13 -28.74
N VAL A 232 -16.89 10.80 -29.87
CA VAL A 232 -16.70 9.53 -30.58
C VAL A 232 -15.22 9.34 -30.92
N GLU A 233 -14.62 10.33 -31.59
CA GLU A 233 -13.19 10.30 -31.94
C GLU A 233 -12.30 10.13 -30.69
N LEU A 234 -12.56 10.90 -29.63
CA LEU A 234 -11.79 10.81 -28.38
C LEU A 234 -11.86 9.41 -27.74
N VAL A 235 -13.06 8.83 -27.65
CA VAL A 235 -13.29 7.55 -26.97
C VAL A 235 -12.74 6.39 -27.79
N ASP A 236 -12.88 6.43 -29.11
CA ASP A 236 -12.32 5.41 -30.00
C ASP A 236 -10.79 5.44 -30.00
N ASP A 237 -10.18 6.63 -30.09
CA ASP A 237 -8.73 6.78 -30.00
C ASP A 237 -8.20 6.31 -28.64
N ASN A 238 -8.91 6.63 -27.56
CA ASN A 238 -8.59 6.16 -26.22
C ASN A 238 -8.60 4.63 -26.14
N PHE A 239 -9.63 4.00 -26.69
CA PHE A 239 -9.76 2.54 -26.66
C PHE A 239 -8.72 1.85 -27.55
N ILE A 240 -8.39 2.43 -28.71
CA ILE A 240 -7.28 1.96 -29.56
C ILE A 240 -5.96 1.98 -28.78
N TRP A 241 -5.65 3.11 -28.16
CA TRP A 241 -4.44 3.26 -27.35
C TRP A 241 -4.41 2.29 -26.16
N GLN A 242 -5.54 2.15 -25.46
CA GLN A 242 -5.67 1.28 -24.29
C GLN A 242 -5.31 -0.19 -24.60
N LYS A 243 -5.62 -0.66 -25.82
CA LYS A 243 -5.27 -2.02 -26.27
C LYS A 243 -3.78 -2.21 -26.54
N GLN A 244 -3.04 -1.14 -26.81
CA GLN A 244 -1.65 -1.18 -27.30
C GLN A 244 -0.62 -0.78 -26.23
N THR A 245 -1.03 0.04 -25.26
CA THR A 245 -0.13 0.56 -24.22
C THR A 245 0.47 -0.55 -23.34
N GLN A 246 1.72 -0.34 -22.92
CA GLN A 246 2.43 -1.19 -21.96
C GLN A 246 2.20 -0.77 -20.50
N ILE A 247 1.52 0.36 -20.28
CA ILE A 247 1.13 0.79 -18.93
C ILE A 247 0.26 -0.31 -18.31
N PRO A 248 0.60 -0.86 -17.13
CA PRO A 248 -0.21 -1.88 -16.48
C PRO A 248 -1.62 -1.37 -16.16
N GLN A 249 -2.61 -2.23 -16.37
CA GLN A 249 -4.03 -1.90 -16.20
C GLN A 249 -4.75 -2.93 -15.32
N LEU A 250 -5.69 -2.46 -14.50
CA LEU A 250 -6.59 -3.28 -13.68
C LEU A 250 -8.05 -2.93 -13.94
N PHE A 251 -8.76 -3.84 -14.62
CA PHE A 251 -10.16 -3.69 -14.96
C PHE A 251 -11.05 -4.52 -14.03
N PHE A 252 -11.85 -3.85 -13.19
CA PHE A 252 -12.93 -4.52 -12.47
C PHE A 252 -14.21 -4.54 -13.29
N TYR A 253 -14.83 -5.71 -13.39
CA TYR A 253 -16.04 -5.90 -14.18
C TYR A 253 -17.09 -6.77 -13.47
N THR A 254 -18.35 -6.60 -13.87
CA THR A 254 -19.52 -7.28 -13.32
C THR A 254 -20.37 -7.91 -14.43
N LYS A 255 -21.41 -8.66 -14.04
CA LYS A 255 -22.48 -9.14 -14.92
C LYS A 255 -23.86 -9.04 -14.25
N PRO A 256 -24.82 -8.25 -14.79
CA PRO A 256 -24.66 -7.33 -15.91
C PRO A 256 -23.77 -6.11 -15.55
N ALA A 257 -23.55 -5.25 -16.54
CA ALA A 257 -22.84 -3.98 -16.47
C ALA A 257 -23.54 -2.98 -17.41
N ALA A 258 -23.32 -1.67 -17.25
CA ALA A 258 -24.05 -0.66 -18.01
C ALA A 258 -23.41 -0.37 -19.38
N PHE A 259 -22.07 -0.28 -19.44
CA PHE A 259 -21.37 0.18 -20.63
C PHE A 259 -20.71 -0.91 -21.47
N PHE A 260 -20.61 -2.12 -20.93
CA PHE A 260 -19.92 -3.22 -21.59
C PHE A 260 -20.59 -4.57 -21.32
N THR A 261 -20.28 -5.54 -22.15
CA THR A 261 -20.66 -6.94 -21.97
C THR A 261 -19.48 -7.77 -21.45
N THR A 262 -19.75 -8.90 -20.79
CA THR A 262 -18.67 -9.80 -20.34
C THR A 262 -17.84 -10.36 -21.49
N ASP A 263 -18.40 -10.44 -22.70
CA ASP A 263 -17.68 -10.95 -23.85
C ASP A 263 -16.71 -9.91 -24.40
N GLN A 264 -17.09 -8.62 -24.47
CA GLN A 264 -16.15 -7.54 -24.76
C GLN A 264 -14.99 -7.50 -23.76
N VAL A 265 -15.25 -7.68 -22.46
CA VAL A 265 -14.21 -7.71 -21.42
C VAL A 265 -13.24 -8.89 -21.64
N LYS A 266 -13.75 -10.08 -21.95
CA LYS A 266 -12.91 -11.26 -22.22
C LYS A 266 -12.06 -11.08 -23.47
N GLU A 267 -12.64 -10.52 -24.54
CA GLU A 267 -11.87 -10.22 -25.75
C GLU A 267 -10.77 -9.20 -25.48
N LEU A 268 -11.06 -8.13 -24.73
CA LEU A 268 -10.05 -7.16 -24.31
C LEU A 268 -8.89 -7.84 -23.57
N GLY A 269 -9.17 -8.72 -22.61
CA GLY A 269 -8.14 -9.46 -21.87
C GLY A 269 -7.31 -10.44 -22.71
N LYS A 270 -7.77 -10.81 -23.92
CA LYS A 270 -6.98 -11.61 -24.88
C LYS A 270 -6.05 -10.74 -25.72
N ILE A 271 -6.52 -9.56 -26.13
CA ILE A 271 -5.82 -8.70 -27.11
C ILE A 271 -4.93 -7.63 -26.44
N ALA A 272 -5.16 -7.32 -25.17
CA ALA A 272 -4.42 -6.31 -24.40
C ALA A 272 -3.69 -6.96 -23.21
N PRO A 273 -2.42 -7.41 -23.37
CA PRO A 273 -1.71 -8.18 -22.35
C PRO A 273 -1.39 -7.37 -21.08
N SER A 274 -1.38 -6.04 -21.16
CA SER A 274 -1.20 -5.15 -20.00
C SER A 274 -2.43 -5.09 -19.09
N VAL A 275 -3.57 -5.68 -19.49
CA VAL A 275 -4.83 -5.66 -18.74
C VAL A 275 -4.99 -6.87 -17.84
N SER A 276 -5.05 -6.62 -16.53
CA SER A 276 -5.49 -7.57 -15.51
C SER A 276 -7.00 -7.44 -15.29
N LEU A 277 -7.72 -8.55 -15.40
CA LEU A 277 -9.18 -8.59 -15.24
C LEU A 277 -9.55 -9.08 -13.83
N TYR A 278 -10.46 -8.36 -13.16
CA TYR A 278 -10.99 -8.72 -11.84
C TYR A 278 -12.52 -8.79 -11.88
N TYR A 279 -13.11 -9.97 -11.67
CA TYR A 279 -14.55 -10.15 -11.68
C TYR A 279 -15.14 -9.92 -10.28
N LEU A 280 -16.05 -8.95 -10.14
CA LEU A 280 -16.68 -8.59 -8.87
C LEU A 280 -18.00 -9.35 -8.60
N GLY A 281 -18.65 -9.87 -9.65
CA GLY A 281 -19.96 -10.52 -9.51
C GLY A 281 -21.07 -9.73 -10.18
N LYS A 282 -22.22 -9.58 -9.49
CA LYS A 282 -23.42 -8.94 -10.05
C LYS A 282 -23.32 -7.42 -9.89
N GLY A 283 -23.53 -6.68 -10.97
CA GLY A 283 -23.42 -5.21 -10.95
C GLY A 283 -24.50 -4.53 -11.76
N ILE A 284 -24.44 -3.19 -11.76
CA ILE A 284 -25.23 -2.31 -12.62
C ILE A 284 -24.31 -1.21 -13.16
N TYR A 285 -23.92 -0.25 -12.31
CA TYR A 285 -23.07 0.88 -12.71
C TYR A 285 -22.21 1.41 -11.55
N ASN A 286 -22.78 1.57 -10.34
CA ASN A 286 -22.07 2.09 -9.17
C ASN A 286 -21.27 1.01 -8.43
N HIS A 287 -20.28 0.40 -9.11
CA HIS A 287 -19.50 -0.72 -8.55
C HIS A 287 -18.76 -0.37 -7.27
N ALA A 288 -18.31 0.89 -7.14
CA ALA A 288 -17.68 1.40 -5.93
C ALA A 288 -18.61 1.40 -4.71
N GLU A 289 -19.93 1.46 -4.92
CA GLU A 289 -20.90 1.33 -3.82
C GLU A 289 -21.18 -0.12 -3.48
N ASP A 290 -21.20 -1.01 -4.47
CA ASP A 290 -21.53 -2.42 -4.27
C ASP A 290 -20.34 -3.24 -3.71
N TYR A 291 -19.11 -2.90 -4.11
CA TYR A 291 -17.89 -3.69 -3.87
C TYR A 291 -16.68 -2.86 -3.41
N PRO A 292 -16.83 -1.90 -2.46
CA PRO A 292 -15.72 -1.02 -2.11
C PRO A 292 -14.51 -1.76 -1.53
N ASP A 293 -14.73 -2.80 -0.73
CA ASP A 293 -13.65 -3.55 -0.09
C ASP A 293 -12.89 -4.44 -1.09
N GLU A 294 -13.60 -5.13 -1.98
CA GLU A 294 -13.00 -5.95 -3.02
C GLU A 294 -12.20 -5.10 -4.01
N ILE A 295 -12.74 -3.93 -4.38
CA ILE A 295 -12.03 -2.98 -5.25
C ILE A 295 -10.78 -2.44 -4.55
N GLY A 296 -10.91 -1.95 -3.31
CA GLY A 296 -9.78 -1.40 -2.55
C GLY A 296 -8.66 -2.42 -2.35
N LYS A 297 -9.01 -3.64 -1.90
CA LYS A 297 -8.04 -4.75 -1.72
C LYS A 297 -7.46 -5.19 -3.04
N GLY A 298 -8.27 -5.31 -4.10
CA GLY A 298 -7.80 -5.70 -5.43
C GLY A 298 -6.78 -4.71 -6.00
N ILE A 299 -6.99 -3.40 -5.82
CA ILE A 299 -6.01 -2.39 -6.22
C ILE A 299 -4.74 -2.50 -5.37
N ALA A 300 -4.85 -2.71 -4.05
CA ALA A 300 -3.69 -2.88 -3.16
C ALA A 300 -2.85 -4.11 -3.54
N GLU A 301 -3.47 -5.27 -3.74
CA GLU A 301 -2.81 -6.50 -4.19
C GLU A 301 -2.13 -6.30 -5.55
N TRP A 302 -2.80 -5.64 -6.48
CA TRP A 302 -2.26 -5.34 -7.79
C TRP A 302 -1.08 -4.37 -7.72
N LEU A 303 -1.15 -3.33 -6.87
CA LEU A 303 -0.05 -2.42 -6.58
C LEU A 303 1.13 -3.15 -5.98
N ILE A 304 0.88 -4.07 -5.06
CA ILE A 304 1.93 -4.91 -4.47
C ILE A 304 2.61 -5.70 -5.57
N ASN A 305 1.85 -6.43 -6.38
CA ASN A 305 2.39 -7.33 -7.39
C ASN A 305 3.14 -6.62 -8.53
N ASN A 306 2.72 -5.41 -8.91
CA ASN A 306 3.31 -4.69 -10.06
C ASN A 306 4.37 -3.65 -9.68
N TYR A 307 4.30 -3.08 -8.47
CA TYR A 307 5.16 -1.95 -8.10
C TYR A 307 5.78 -2.07 -6.71
N SER A 308 5.24 -2.93 -5.84
CA SER A 308 5.82 -3.14 -4.52
C SER A 308 6.61 -4.43 -4.41
N LEU A 309 6.49 -5.42 -5.31
CA LEU A 309 7.36 -6.59 -5.32
C LEU A 309 8.81 -6.24 -5.68
N ASP A 310 9.06 -5.14 -6.39
CA ASP A 310 10.43 -4.58 -6.49
C ASP A 310 10.95 -3.98 -5.17
N LYS A 311 10.07 -3.77 -4.19
CA LYS A 311 10.40 -3.42 -2.79
C LYS A 311 10.16 -4.57 -1.79
N ALA A 312 9.43 -5.63 -2.16
CA ALA A 312 8.92 -6.69 -1.28
C ALA A 312 9.41 -8.10 -1.65
N ILE A 313 10.07 -8.28 -2.80
CA ILE A 313 11.25 -9.13 -2.81
C ILE A 313 12.20 -8.41 -1.84
N PRO A 314 12.71 -9.06 -0.78
CA PRO A 314 13.65 -8.40 0.10
C PRO A 314 14.78 -7.90 -0.79
N LYS A 315 14.85 -6.57 -0.97
CA LYS A 315 16.12 -5.96 -1.29
C LYS A 315 17.00 -6.40 -0.14
N PHE A 316 18.04 -7.14 -0.51
CA PHE A 316 18.99 -7.74 0.39
C PHE A 316 19.25 -6.82 1.60
N SER A 317 18.84 -7.24 2.81
CA SER A 317 19.01 -6.44 4.02
C SER A 317 20.18 -6.96 4.83
N LEU A 318 21.06 -6.05 5.24
CA LEU A 318 22.21 -6.36 6.11
C LEU A 318 21.78 -6.57 7.57
N TYR A 319 20.59 -6.11 7.96
CA TYR A 319 20.16 -5.97 9.34
C TYR A 319 19.05 -6.94 9.77
N THR A 320 18.12 -7.27 8.87
CA THR A 320 16.80 -7.82 9.24
C THR A 320 16.84 -9.03 10.17
N ASN A 321 17.73 -9.98 9.92
CA ASN A 321 17.79 -11.21 10.73
C ASN A 321 18.37 -10.95 12.12
N ILE A 322 19.49 -10.21 12.20
CA ILE A 322 20.15 -9.93 13.48
C ILE A 322 19.32 -8.96 14.32
N HIS A 323 18.64 -7.99 13.72
CA HIS A 323 17.74 -7.08 14.44
C HIS A 323 16.53 -7.80 15.04
N LYS A 324 15.99 -8.83 14.37
CA LYS A 324 14.95 -9.67 14.98
C LYS A 324 15.46 -10.37 16.24
N ALA A 325 16.68 -10.92 16.22
CA ALA A 325 17.31 -11.52 17.38
C ALA A 325 17.50 -10.49 18.52
N ILE A 326 18.05 -9.32 18.20
CA ILE A 326 18.26 -8.25 19.19
C ILE A 326 16.95 -7.79 19.82
N ARG A 327 15.91 -7.55 19.00
CA ARG A 327 14.58 -7.16 19.52
C ARG A 327 14.03 -8.21 20.47
N LYS A 328 14.15 -9.49 20.11
CA LYS A 328 13.73 -10.59 20.98
C LYS A 328 14.46 -10.53 22.32
N GLU A 329 15.78 -10.43 22.32
CA GLU A 329 16.58 -10.39 23.56
C GLU A 329 16.27 -9.15 24.42
N ILE A 330 16.08 -7.97 23.81
CA ILE A 330 15.66 -6.76 24.51
C ILE A 330 14.29 -6.94 25.18
N PHE A 331 13.31 -7.52 24.47
CA PHE A 331 11.98 -7.75 25.04
C PHE A 331 11.99 -8.81 26.14
N LEU A 332 12.74 -9.91 25.97
CA LEU A 332 12.93 -10.92 27.01
C LEU A 332 13.57 -10.31 28.26
N MET A 333 14.58 -9.45 28.08
CA MET A 333 15.22 -8.76 29.18
C MET A 333 14.28 -7.77 29.89
N CYS A 334 13.42 -7.05 29.15
CA CYS A 334 12.40 -6.19 29.73
C CYS A 334 11.44 -6.99 30.61
N ILE A 335 10.96 -8.14 30.11
CA ILE A 335 10.07 -9.03 30.87
C ILE A 335 10.78 -9.53 32.12
N LEU A 336 12.01 -10.03 31.98
CA LEU A 336 12.78 -10.60 33.08
C LEU A 336 13.06 -9.56 34.16
N ALA A 337 13.56 -8.38 33.79
CA ALA A 337 13.89 -7.29 34.71
C ALA A 337 12.66 -6.84 35.52
N GLY A 338 11.46 -6.89 34.93
CA GLY A 338 10.21 -6.53 35.60
C GLY A 338 9.64 -7.61 36.52
N SER A 339 10.08 -8.87 36.42
CA SER A 339 9.52 -9.99 37.17
C SER A 339 10.45 -10.62 38.21
N ILE A 340 11.74 -10.29 38.18
CA ILE A 340 12.77 -11.01 38.93
C ILE A 340 12.93 -10.52 40.37
N ASP A 341 13.20 -11.43 41.31
CA ASP A 341 13.58 -11.07 42.68
C ASP A 341 15.11 -10.90 42.79
N PHE A 342 15.57 -9.67 42.67
CA PHE A 342 17.00 -9.36 42.80
C PHE A 342 17.59 -9.62 44.21
N TYR A 343 16.74 -9.80 45.23
CA TYR A 343 17.21 -10.15 46.57
C TYR A 343 17.54 -11.64 46.68
N ASP A 344 16.99 -12.48 45.78
CA ASP A 344 17.40 -13.88 45.65
C ASP A 344 18.72 -13.96 44.86
N LYS A 345 19.71 -14.67 45.43
CA LYS A 345 21.05 -14.78 44.84
C LYS A 345 21.07 -15.61 43.56
N THR A 346 20.18 -16.59 43.44
CA THR A 346 20.09 -17.45 42.26
C THR A 346 19.49 -16.67 41.10
N ASP A 347 18.39 -15.97 41.37
CA ASP A 347 17.70 -15.12 40.40
C ASP A 347 18.61 -13.99 39.91
N SER A 348 19.23 -13.25 40.83
CA SER A 348 20.15 -12.16 40.48
C SER A 348 21.37 -12.62 39.67
N GLN A 349 21.93 -13.80 39.97
CA GLN A 349 23.02 -14.39 39.18
C GLN A 349 22.56 -14.80 37.77
N MET A 350 21.38 -15.40 37.66
CA MET A 350 20.78 -15.73 36.36
C MET A 350 20.53 -14.46 35.53
N PHE A 351 19.98 -13.41 36.15
CA PHE A 351 19.78 -12.12 35.51
C PHE A 351 21.09 -11.55 34.98
N LEU A 352 22.12 -11.48 35.83
CA LEU A 352 23.42 -10.94 35.46
C LEU A 352 24.03 -11.71 34.27
N GLN A 353 23.89 -13.03 34.24
CA GLN A 353 24.39 -13.84 33.14
C GLN A 353 23.68 -13.51 31.82
N GLN A 354 22.34 -13.39 31.84
CA GLN A 354 21.58 -13.03 30.64
C GLN A 354 21.86 -11.58 30.21
N PHE A 355 21.96 -10.66 31.16
CA PHE A 355 22.27 -9.26 30.89
C PHE A 355 23.65 -9.10 30.23
N LYS A 356 24.67 -9.82 30.72
CA LYS A 356 26.00 -9.84 30.08
C LYS A 356 25.97 -10.36 28.64
N ARG A 357 25.14 -11.37 28.35
CA ARG A 357 24.97 -11.88 26.98
C ARG A 357 24.33 -10.83 26.06
N LEU A 358 23.29 -10.15 26.54
CA LEU A 358 22.68 -9.03 25.82
C LEU A 358 23.71 -7.93 25.56
N LEU A 359 24.47 -7.50 26.57
CA LEU A 359 25.50 -6.47 26.40
C LEU A 359 26.55 -6.84 25.35
N SER A 360 27.01 -8.09 25.35
CA SER A 360 27.94 -8.57 24.31
C SER A 360 27.30 -8.46 22.94
N LEU A 361 26.07 -8.97 22.77
CA LEU A 361 25.34 -8.92 21.51
C LEU A 361 25.20 -7.49 20.97
N LEU A 362 24.80 -6.53 21.81
CA LEU A 362 24.60 -5.14 21.39
C LEU A 362 25.92 -4.46 21.02
N ARG A 363 26.97 -4.66 21.84
CA ARG A 363 28.30 -4.07 21.57
C ARG A 363 28.95 -4.65 20.32
N ASP A 364 28.87 -5.97 20.15
CA ASP A 364 29.42 -6.63 18.98
C ASP A 364 28.69 -6.17 17.71
N HIS A 365 27.36 -6.01 17.79
CA HIS A 365 26.55 -5.48 16.70
C HIS A 365 26.94 -4.06 16.27
N SER A 366 26.98 -3.11 17.21
CA SER A 366 27.40 -1.72 16.90
C SER A 366 28.83 -1.65 16.37
N LYS A 367 29.73 -2.49 16.92
CA LYS A 367 31.11 -2.58 16.41
C LYS A 367 31.16 -3.10 14.97
N HIS A 368 30.33 -4.07 14.62
CA HIS A 368 30.26 -4.58 13.25
C HIS A 368 29.71 -3.51 12.28
N GLU A 369 28.73 -2.71 12.71
CA GLU A 369 28.22 -1.59 11.92
C GLU A 369 29.26 -0.51 11.69
N ASP A 370 29.95 -0.11 12.76
CA ASP A 370 31.07 0.83 12.70
C ASP A 370 32.17 0.35 11.73
N THR A 371 32.40 -0.97 11.67
CA THR A 371 33.46 -1.56 10.86
C THR A 371 33.06 -1.75 9.39
N PHE A 372 31.84 -2.20 9.11
CA PHE A 372 31.45 -2.67 7.79
C PHE A 372 30.41 -1.79 7.10
N ILE A 373 29.56 -1.08 7.85
CA ILE A 373 28.44 -0.31 7.29
C ILE A 373 28.75 1.18 7.27
N HIS A 374 29.25 1.73 8.38
CA HIS A 374 29.60 3.15 8.50
C HIS A 374 30.56 3.64 7.40
N PRO A 375 31.61 2.88 7.00
CA PRO A 375 32.48 3.29 5.89
C PRO A 375 31.78 3.42 4.54
N LEU A 376 30.66 2.72 4.33
CA LEU A 376 29.83 2.91 3.13
C LEU A 376 29.08 4.24 3.20
N LEU A 377 28.54 4.59 4.37
CA LEU A 377 27.81 5.84 4.58
C LEU A 377 28.73 7.06 4.50
N GLU A 378 29.95 6.97 5.02
CA GLU A 378 30.97 8.02 4.92
C GLU A 378 31.29 8.40 3.48
N LYS A 379 31.43 7.40 2.59
CA LYS A 379 31.71 7.61 1.17
C LYS A 379 30.62 8.43 0.45
N ILE A 380 29.39 8.39 0.95
CA ILE A 380 28.24 9.11 0.36
C ILE A 380 28.12 10.55 0.93
N SER A 381 28.96 10.96 1.90
CA SER A 381 29.02 12.33 2.46
C SER A 381 27.70 12.88 2.99
N LEU A 382 27.01 12.13 3.86
CA LEU A 382 25.67 12.49 4.35
C LEU A 382 25.72 13.18 5.72
N VAL A 383 24.98 14.29 5.87
CA VAL A 383 24.75 14.97 7.17
C VAL A 383 24.15 14.04 8.23
N LYS A 384 23.36 13.03 7.80
CA LYS A 384 22.79 11.99 8.68
C LYS A 384 23.83 11.05 9.30
N PHE A 385 25.05 10.97 8.76
CA PHE A 385 26.12 10.13 9.30
C PHE A 385 26.57 10.57 10.70
N ASN A 386 26.80 11.88 10.87
CA ASN A 386 27.23 12.42 12.18
C ASN A 386 26.18 12.17 13.27
N LEU A 387 24.90 12.07 12.90
CA LEU A 387 23.83 11.71 13.84
C LEU A 387 23.94 10.25 14.28
N LEU A 388 24.17 9.31 13.36
CA LEU A 388 24.27 7.87 13.66
C LEU A 388 25.50 7.54 14.54
N HIS A 389 26.65 8.13 14.24
CA HIS A 389 27.85 7.90 15.07
C HIS A 389 27.65 8.41 16.51
N ASN A 390 27.04 9.59 16.66
CA ASN A 390 26.70 10.12 17.98
C ASN A 390 25.67 9.23 18.71
N GLU A 391 24.73 8.61 17.99
CA GLU A 391 23.76 7.66 18.56
C GLU A 391 24.45 6.43 19.18
N HIS A 392 25.44 5.82 18.50
CA HIS A 392 26.20 4.69 19.07
C HIS A 392 26.90 5.08 20.38
N GLU A 393 27.55 6.25 20.42
CA GLU A 393 28.19 6.74 21.64
C GLU A 393 27.19 7.00 22.78
N GLU A 394 26.00 7.52 22.47
CA GLU A 394 24.94 7.76 23.45
C GLU A 394 24.34 6.45 23.98
N LEU A 395 24.13 5.46 23.11
CA LEU A 395 23.65 4.13 23.50
C LEU A 395 24.69 3.41 24.37
N GLU A 396 25.98 3.49 24.05
CA GLU A 396 27.04 2.89 24.89
C GLU A 396 27.12 3.56 26.27
N LYS A 397 26.95 4.89 26.36
CA LYS A 397 26.87 5.57 27.66
C LYS A 397 25.72 5.04 28.51
N LYS A 398 24.54 4.85 27.91
CA LYS A 398 23.37 4.25 28.60
C LYS A 398 23.64 2.81 29.04
N LEU A 399 24.33 2.00 28.23
CA LEU A 399 24.73 0.65 28.61
C LEU A 399 25.67 0.64 29.82
N ILE A 400 26.68 1.51 29.83
CA ILE A 400 27.60 1.67 30.96
C ILE A 400 26.86 2.08 32.23
N ASP A 401 25.87 2.98 32.12
CA ASP A 401 25.09 3.42 33.28
C ASP A 401 24.16 2.32 33.80
N LEU A 402 23.56 1.51 32.91
CA LEU A 402 22.82 0.31 33.31
C LEU A 402 23.70 -0.72 34.03
N GLU A 403 24.93 -0.94 33.58
CA GLU A 403 25.89 -1.81 34.27
C GLU A 403 26.22 -1.31 35.67
N LYS A 404 26.41 0.01 35.85
CA LYS A 404 26.64 0.61 37.17
C LYS A 404 25.44 0.40 38.09
N LEU A 405 24.22 0.66 37.58
CA LEU A 405 22.98 0.45 38.34
C LEU A 405 22.82 -1.01 38.76
N LEU A 406 23.10 -1.95 37.85
CA LEU A 406 23.03 -3.38 38.17
C LEU A 406 24.05 -3.77 39.23
N ASN A 407 25.30 -3.28 39.15
CA ASN A 407 26.30 -3.57 40.18
C ASN A 407 25.90 -3.02 41.55
N GLN A 408 25.36 -1.79 41.60
CA GLN A 408 24.82 -1.21 42.84
C GLN A 408 23.66 -2.03 43.42
N LEU A 409 22.80 -2.55 42.55
CA LEU A 409 21.70 -3.44 42.92
C LEU A 409 22.21 -4.75 43.52
N LEU A 410 23.21 -5.38 42.90
CA LEU A 410 23.79 -6.66 43.32
C LEU A 410 24.60 -6.56 44.62
N ASP A 411 25.18 -5.40 44.91
CA ASP A 411 25.95 -5.15 46.15
C ASP A 411 25.06 -4.82 47.37
N SER A 412 23.75 -4.61 47.15
CA SER A 412 22.82 -4.21 48.22
C SER A 412 22.46 -5.37 49.14
N ASN A 413 22.80 -5.24 50.43
CA ASN A 413 22.41 -6.20 51.48
C ASN A 413 21.09 -5.84 52.19
N ASN A 414 20.40 -4.77 51.76
CA ASN A 414 19.15 -4.32 52.36
C ASN A 414 18.00 -4.54 51.38
N LYS A 415 17.01 -5.34 51.79
CA LYS A 415 15.87 -5.71 50.94
C LYS A 415 15.06 -4.52 50.42
N THR A 416 14.83 -3.49 51.25
CA THR A 416 14.08 -2.29 50.82
C THR A 416 14.86 -1.49 49.79
N ILE A 417 16.17 -1.30 50.00
CA ILE A 417 17.04 -0.60 49.05
C ILE A 417 17.18 -1.40 47.74
N CYS A 418 17.28 -2.73 47.83
CA CYS A 418 17.29 -3.63 46.68
C CYS A 418 16.02 -3.46 45.81
N LEU A 419 14.84 -3.36 46.44
CA LEU A 419 13.58 -3.11 45.73
C LEU A 419 13.51 -1.74 45.03
N GLU A 420 14.07 -0.70 45.65
CA GLU A 420 14.14 0.62 45.00
C GLU A 420 15.09 0.62 43.81
N TYR A 421 16.28 0.03 43.97
CA TYR A 421 17.26 -0.09 42.89
C TYR A 421 16.77 -1.00 41.76
N SER A 422 16.02 -2.07 42.05
CA SER A 422 15.48 -2.94 41.01
C SER A 422 14.45 -2.21 40.15
N ASN A 423 13.55 -1.44 40.79
CA ASN A 423 12.58 -0.63 40.05
C ASN A 423 13.26 0.46 39.22
N ASN A 424 14.30 1.11 39.76
CA ASN A 424 15.06 2.10 39.01
C ASN A 424 15.76 1.48 37.79
N PHE A 425 16.46 0.35 37.99
CA PHE A 425 17.09 -0.39 36.90
C PHE A 425 16.07 -0.78 35.81
N TYR A 426 14.88 -1.26 36.20
CA TYR A 426 13.82 -1.63 35.26
C TYR A 426 13.38 -0.44 34.39
N LEU A 427 13.12 0.71 35.00
CA LEU A 427 12.69 1.92 34.27
C LEU A 427 13.78 2.41 33.30
N GLU A 428 15.02 2.47 33.76
CA GLU A 428 16.16 2.86 32.92
C GLU A 428 16.39 1.87 31.79
N PHE A 429 16.24 0.56 32.04
CA PHE A 429 16.35 -0.46 31.01
C PHE A 429 15.23 -0.35 29.96
N CYS A 430 13.99 -0.08 30.38
CA CYS A 430 12.89 0.16 29.45
C CYS A 430 13.10 1.43 28.61
N GLN A 431 13.65 2.49 29.20
CA GLN A 431 14.01 3.70 28.45
C GLN A 431 15.12 3.40 27.44
N PHE A 432 16.17 2.66 27.84
CA PHE A 432 17.21 2.18 26.94
C PHE A 432 16.62 1.36 25.79
N ALA A 433 15.77 0.38 26.09
CA ALA A 433 15.10 -0.46 25.11
C ALA A 433 14.32 0.36 24.08
N SER A 434 13.56 1.38 24.53
CA SER A 434 12.85 2.28 23.62
C SER A 434 13.78 3.02 22.66
N ASN A 435 14.92 3.51 23.14
CA ASN A 435 15.90 4.22 22.31
C ASN A 435 16.57 3.26 21.32
N TYR A 436 16.93 2.06 21.78
CA TYR A 436 17.56 1.05 20.94
C TYR A 436 16.61 0.56 19.83
N LEU A 437 15.33 0.37 20.13
CA LEU A 437 14.33 0.02 19.12
C LEU A 437 14.16 1.10 18.04
N GLN A 438 14.26 2.37 18.42
CA GLN A 438 14.23 3.49 17.48
C GLN A 438 15.47 3.51 16.57
N HIS A 439 16.63 3.21 17.15
CA HIS A 439 17.90 3.06 16.42
C HIS A 439 17.81 1.92 15.38
N LEU A 440 17.41 0.71 15.79
CA LEU A 440 17.23 -0.43 14.87
C LEU A 440 16.23 -0.14 13.73
N TYR A 441 15.19 0.64 14.00
CA TYR A 441 14.23 1.08 12.99
C TYR A 441 14.88 2.02 11.96
N PHE A 442 15.66 2.98 12.43
CA PHE A 442 16.37 3.93 11.56
C PHE A 442 17.32 3.18 10.61
N GLU A 443 18.03 2.18 11.09
CA GLU A 443 18.93 1.39 10.26
C GLU A 443 18.21 0.57 9.18
N GLU A 444 17.14 -0.14 9.56
CA GLU A 444 16.37 -0.95 8.62
C GLU A 444 15.64 -0.12 7.56
N ILE A 445 15.24 1.11 7.90
CA ILE A 445 14.42 1.95 7.03
C ILE A 445 15.28 3.01 6.34
N ASP A 446 15.96 3.88 7.07
CA ASP A 446 16.72 4.99 6.49
C ASP A 446 18.06 4.53 5.93
N VAL A 447 18.84 3.75 6.70
CA VAL A 447 20.18 3.32 6.27
C VAL A 447 20.07 2.35 5.09
N MET A 448 19.26 1.29 5.17
CA MET A 448 19.11 0.35 4.04
C MET A 448 18.57 1.03 2.78
N ASN A 449 17.59 1.93 2.89
CA ASN A 449 17.12 2.67 1.72
C ASN A 449 18.22 3.54 1.10
N THR A 450 19.10 4.09 1.94
CA THR A 450 20.25 4.88 1.47
C THR A 450 21.27 3.98 0.76
N LEU A 451 21.61 2.83 1.34
CA LEU A 451 22.53 1.88 0.73
C LEU A 451 22.00 1.38 -0.62
N HIS A 452 20.73 0.96 -0.68
CA HIS A 452 20.10 0.49 -1.92
C HIS A 452 19.96 1.54 -3.03
N LYS A 453 20.04 2.83 -2.69
CA LYS A 453 20.03 3.91 -3.69
C LYS A 453 21.41 4.17 -4.29
N ASN A 454 22.48 3.87 -3.56
CA ASN A 454 23.84 4.28 -3.89
C ASN A 454 24.77 3.11 -4.25
N TYR A 455 24.40 1.89 -3.89
CA TYR A 455 25.16 0.68 -4.17
C TYR A 455 24.30 -0.36 -4.85
N ASP A 456 24.91 -1.13 -5.74
CA ASP A 456 24.26 -2.30 -6.31
C ASP A 456 24.24 -3.48 -5.32
N GLN A 457 23.48 -4.52 -5.66
CA GLN A 457 23.34 -5.69 -4.79
C GLN A 457 24.64 -6.49 -4.63
N PHE A 458 25.50 -6.51 -5.65
CA PHE A 458 26.77 -7.25 -5.61
C PHE A 458 27.78 -6.60 -4.66
N GLU A 459 27.85 -5.27 -4.65
CA GLU A 459 28.66 -4.50 -3.71
C GLU A 459 28.24 -4.76 -2.26
N LEU A 460 26.93 -4.71 -1.98
CA LEU A 460 26.41 -4.96 -0.63
C LEU A 460 26.60 -6.42 -0.18
N LEU A 461 26.48 -7.38 -1.10
CA LEU A 461 26.79 -8.79 -0.82
C LEU A 461 28.29 -9.00 -0.52
N THR A 462 29.17 -8.27 -1.20
CA THR A 462 30.62 -8.31 -0.95
C THR A 462 30.95 -7.85 0.47
N VAL A 463 30.30 -6.79 0.95
CA VAL A 463 30.45 -6.31 2.33
C VAL A 463 29.98 -7.36 3.33
N LEU A 464 28.84 -8.00 3.07
CA LEU A 464 28.36 -9.10 3.93
C LEU A 464 29.32 -10.30 3.93
N GLU A 465 29.93 -10.63 2.79
CA GLU A 465 30.96 -11.68 2.74
C GLU A 465 32.21 -11.32 3.55
N GLN A 466 32.64 -10.06 3.51
CA GLN A 466 33.75 -9.57 4.34
C GLN A 466 33.41 -9.67 5.82
N PHE A 467 32.20 -9.24 6.22
CA PHE A 467 31.70 -9.43 7.58
C PHE A 467 31.72 -10.92 7.98
N LYS A 468 31.13 -11.81 7.17
CA LYS A 468 31.09 -13.25 7.45
C LYS A 468 32.49 -13.86 7.61
N LYS A 469 33.46 -13.43 6.79
CA LYS A 469 34.86 -13.91 6.86
C LYS A 469 35.61 -13.36 8.08
N SER A 470 35.17 -12.24 8.66
CA SER A 470 35.78 -11.66 9.85
C SER A 470 35.40 -12.39 11.15
N GLN A 471 34.30 -13.15 11.12
CA GLN A 471 33.77 -13.86 12.28
C GLN A 471 34.46 -15.23 12.44
N SER A 472 34.71 -15.61 13.68
CA SER A 472 35.04 -16.99 14.03
C SER A 472 33.81 -17.90 13.87
N LEU A 473 34.05 -19.21 13.83
CA LEU A 473 32.97 -20.18 13.73
C LEU A 473 32.02 -20.13 14.95
N GLU A 474 32.57 -19.91 16.14
CA GLU A 474 31.77 -19.84 17.37
C GLU A 474 30.90 -18.57 17.44
N GLU A 475 31.42 -17.43 17.02
CA GLU A 475 30.64 -16.18 16.90
C GLU A 475 29.52 -16.33 15.86
N THR A 476 29.82 -17.00 14.73
CA THR A 476 28.84 -17.29 13.69
C THR A 476 27.72 -18.20 14.22
N LYS A 477 28.07 -19.26 14.95
CA LYS A 477 27.10 -20.18 15.56
C LYS A 477 26.22 -19.45 16.58
N THR A 478 26.83 -18.67 17.47
CA THR A 478 26.10 -17.89 18.49
C THR A 478 25.10 -16.92 17.85
N SER A 479 25.53 -16.20 16.81
CA SER A 479 24.67 -15.27 16.06
C SER A 479 23.52 -16.00 15.37
N LEU A 480 23.80 -17.13 14.72
CA LEU A 480 22.79 -17.94 14.03
C LEU A 480 21.78 -18.56 15.00
N GLU A 481 22.21 -19.01 16.19
CA GLU A 481 21.32 -19.50 17.24
C GLU A 481 20.29 -18.42 17.64
N GLY A 482 20.78 -17.20 17.92
CA GLY A 482 19.94 -16.04 18.22
C GLY A 482 18.96 -15.74 17.08
N ILE A 483 19.45 -15.70 15.84
CA ILE A 483 18.66 -15.45 14.63
C ILE A 483 17.57 -16.51 14.44
N PHE A 484 17.92 -17.80 14.45
CA PHE A 484 16.95 -18.89 14.25
C PHE A 484 15.84 -18.83 15.29
N SER A 485 16.17 -18.46 16.51
CA SER A 485 15.20 -18.34 17.59
C SER A 485 14.23 -17.14 17.46
N ALA A 486 14.46 -16.24 16.49
CA ALA A 486 13.74 -14.98 16.33
C ALA A 486 13.07 -14.79 14.95
N ILE A 487 13.40 -15.62 13.96
CA ILE A 487 12.83 -15.55 12.60
C ILE A 487 11.76 -16.63 12.38
N ASN A 488 10.88 -16.43 11.39
CA ASN A 488 9.80 -17.38 11.12
C ASN A 488 10.28 -18.61 10.32
N PRO A 489 9.47 -19.68 10.21
CA PRO A 489 9.91 -20.92 9.58
C PRO A 489 10.31 -20.79 8.10
N HIS A 490 9.67 -19.89 7.35
CA HIS A 490 10.04 -19.61 5.96
C HIS A 490 11.40 -18.92 5.86
N GLU A 491 11.67 -17.96 6.75
CA GLU A 491 12.95 -17.26 6.82
C GLU A 491 14.08 -18.23 7.22
N THR A 492 13.82 -19.11 8.20
CA THR A 492 14.76 -20.18 8.59
C THR A 492 15.09 -21.09 7.43
N LEU A 493 14.08 -21.57 6.69
CA LEU A 493 14.28 -22.40 5.50
C LEU A 493 15.11 -21.67 4.43
N PHE A 494 14.82 -20.40 4.17
CA PHE A 494 15.56 -19.61 3.19
C PHE A 494 17.03 -19.42 3.59
N LEU A 495 17.28 -19.12 4.87
CA LEU A 495 18.63 -18.95 5.41
C LEU A 495 19.42 -20.26 5.35
N LEU A 496 18.84 -21.38 5.80
CA LEU A 496 19.46 -22.71 5.72
C LEU A 496 19.74 -23.11 4.27
N SER A 497 18.81 -22.89 3.35
CA SER A 497 19.01 -23.19 1.91
C SER A 497 20.16 -22.40 1.31
N SER A 498 20.38 -21.17 1.78
CA SER A 498 21.50 -20.31 1.35
C SER A 498 22.83 -20.80 1.93
N ILE A 499 22.84 -21.17 3.21
CA ILE A 499 24.01 -21.73 3.90
C ILE A 499 24.42 -23.07 3.28
N GLN A 500 23.48 -23.95 2.95
CA GLN A 500 23.72 -25.27 2.35
C GLN A 500 24.59 -25.18 1.10
N LYS A 501 24.43 -24.13 0.30
CA LYS A 501 25.20 -23.89 -0.93
C LYS A 501 26.61 -23.37 -0.68
N ALA A 502 26.86 -22.82 0.50
CA ALA A 502 28.07 -22.06 0.84
C ALA A 502 29.04 -22.79 1.78
N VAL A 503 28.60 -23.84 2.49
CA VAL A 503 29.40 -24.53 3.50
C VAL A 503 29.48 -26.04 3.28
N PRO A 504 30.52 -26.74 3.80
CA PRO A 504 30.61 -28.20 3.74
C PRO A 504 29.44 -28.91 4.43
N CYS A 505 29.12 -30.13 4.00
CA CYS A 505 27.99 -30.92 4.51
C CYS A 505 28.01 -31.12 6.03
N ASP A 506 29.18 -31.39 6.62
CA ASP A 506 29.30 -31.62 8.06
C ASP A 506 28.93 -30.36 8.86
N LEU A 507 29.43 -29.20 8.42
CA LEU A 507 29.09 -27.91 9.03
C LEU A 507 27.63 -27.54 8.80
N PHE A 508 27.06 -27.84 7.63
CA PHE A 508 25.63 -27.64 7.38
C PHE A 508 24.76 -28.49 8.33
N SER A 509 25.14 -29.74 8.55
CA SER A 509 24.45 -30.65 9.48
C SER A 509 24.46 -30.10 10.90
N GLU A 510 25.60 -29.57 11.37
CA GLU A 510 25.71 -28.91 12.67
C GLU A 510 24.77 -27.69 12.79
N LEU A 511 24.67 -26.87 11.73
CA LEU A 511 23.81 -25.68 11.72
C LEU A 511 22.32 -26.03 11.64
N CYS A 512 21.95 -27.14 10.99
CA CYS A 512 20.59 -27.68 11.04
C CYS A 512 20.21 -28.12 12.46
N GLU A 513 21.09 -28.82 13.17
CA GLU A 513 20.85 -29.21 14.57
C GLU A 513 20.74 -27.98 15.49
N LEU A 514 21.52 -26.94 15.22
CA LEU A 514 21.40 -25.66 15.94
C LEU A 514 20.03 -25.00 15.71
N ALA A 515 19.60 -24.90 14.44
CA ALA A 515 18.29 -24.35 14.09
C ALA A 515 17.15 -25.15 14.74
N LYS A 516 17.22 -26.48 14.71
CA LYS A 516 16.25 -27.39 15.33
C LYS A 516 16.09 -27.15 16.83
N LYS A 517 17.19 -26.90 17.54
CA LYS A 517 17.16 -26.58 18.99
C LYS A 517 16.59 -25.19 19.29
N SER A 518 16.64 -24.29 18.31
CA SER A 518 16.29 -22.87 18.47
C SER A 518 14.83 -22.55 18.18
N ILE A 519 14.08 -23.46 17.55
CA ILE A 519 12.68 -23.25 17.14
C ILE A 519 11.75 -24.33 17.68
N ALA A 520 10.44 -24.09 17.61
CA ALA A 520 9.44 -25.08 18.02
C ALA A 520 9.45 -26.31 17.08
N GLU A 521 9.25 -27.49 17.65
CA GLU A 521 9.26 -28.77 16.93
C GLU A 521 8.32 -28.79 15.71
N ARG A 522 7.08 -28.29 15.88
CA ARG A 522 6.09 -28.14 14.80
C ARG A 522 6.60 -27.31 13.62
N ASP A 523 7.42 -26.29 13.89
CA ASP A 523 7.96 -25.43 12.85
C ASP A 523 9.16 -26.06 12.15
N TRP A 524 9.97 -26.84 12.88
CA TRP A 524 11.03 -27.66 12.31
C TRP A 524 10.50 -28.72 11.33
N GLU A 525 9.41 -29.42 11.67
CA GLU A 525 8.79 -30.44 10.80
C GLU A 525 8.44 -29.91 9.40
N LYS A 526 7.97 -28.65 9.32
CA LYS A 526 7.65 -27.99 8.04
C LYS A 526 8.91 -27.71 7.20
N ILE A 527 9.99 -27.33 7.87
CA ILE A 527 11.27 -27.01 7.24
C ILE A 527 11.94 -28.29 6.73
N ASP A 528 12.01 -29.32 7.57
CA ASP A 528 12.67 -30.60 7.26
C ASP A 528 12.04 -31.31 6.05
N ALA A 529 10.70 -31.35 5.99
CA ALA A 529 9.96 -31.87 4.83
C ALA A 529 10.34 -31.16 3.51
N THR A 530 10.70 -29.87 3.58
CA THR A 530 11.05 -29.05 2.42
C THR A 530 12.54 -29.15 2.05
N LEU A 531 13.44 -29.26 3.04
CA LEU A 531 14.87 -29.49 2.82
C LEU A 531 15.15 -30.87 2.20
N LEU A 532 14.36 -31.90 2.57
CA LEU A 532 14.48 -33.26 2.03
C LEU A 532 13.95 -33.39 0.59
N SER A 533 12.95 -32.59 0.20
CA SER A 533 12.41 -32.61 -1.16
C SER A 533 13.34 -31.91 -2.15
N THR A 534 14.06 -30.88 -1.73
CA THR A 534 15.04 -30.14 -2.54
C THR A 534 16.35 -30.92 -2.77
N THR A 535 16.80 -31.74 -1.82
CA THR A 535 17.99 -32.61 -1.99
C THR A 535 17.78 -33.78 -2.95
N LYS A 536 16.53 -34.21 -3.18
CA LYS A 536 16.20 -35.25 -4.18
C LYS A 536 16.07 -34.72 -5.61
N ALA A 537 15.95 -33.40 -5.79
CA ALA A 537 15.81 -32.77 -7.12
C ALA A 537 17.15 -32.37 -7.76
N THR A 538 18.25 -32.42 -6.99
CA THR A 538 19.62 -32.04 -7.41
C THR A 538 20.60 -33.21 -7.48
N LYS A 539 20.12 -34.45 -7.35
CA LYS A 539 20.80 -35.68 -7.78
C LYS A 539 20.11 -36.20 -9.03
#